data_AF-A0A7S3KW12-F1
#
_entry.id   AF-A0A7S3KW12-F1
#
_cell.length_a   1.000
_cell.length_b   1.000
_cell.length_c   1.000
_cell.angle_alpha   90.00
_cell.angle_beta   90.00
_cell.angle_gamma   90.00
#
_symmetry.space_group_name_H-M   'P 1'
#
loop_
_entity.id
_entity.type
_entity.pdbx_description
1 polymer ?
#
loop_
_entity_poly.entity_id
_entity_poly.type
_entity_poly.pdbx_seq_one_letter_code
_entity_poly.pdbx_strand_id
1 'polypeptide(L)'
;MSAICARPAETLLDDTDKEQQSAPFDNGPTAVTSESSSSDPSVTPSWWRGHWSPLWVVGTLYLLLFIVYLGFAEFGHKPAAFILHSVLALNFCVACAANLFHTPSHGPPYRKIHIWTGWIAMWSGAAVVGTGFFMVFRQGYEVSISTTAQNTFIGTGLFQLVIQVGMIWAIRYAGNVWYHMMLACFLFYGAALMPAVNRMPQIFHFPDSDAFTFAILPLGTILIYFAIAYYSRKMEPREVGT
;
A
#
# COMPACT_ATOMS: atom_id res chain seq x y z
N MET A 1 -34.48 -13.57 -7.66
CA MET A 1 -33.32 -13.59 -6.73
C MET A 1 -32.28 -14.52 -7.33
N SER A 2 -31.33 -13.97 -8.10
CA SER A 2 -30.27 -14.76 -8.73
C SER A 2 -29.06 -14.84 -7.79
N ALA A 3 -28.66 -16.06 -7.45
CA ALA A 3 -27.49 -16.33 -6.64
C ALA A 3 -26.22 -15.96 -7.44
N ILE A 4 -25.46 -14.99 -6.93
CA ILE A 4 -24.13 -14.67 -7.42
C ILE A 4 -23.22 -15.80 -6.90
N CYS A 5 -22.90 -16.74 -7.77
CA CYS A 5 -21.93 -17.79 -7.51
C CYS A 5 -20.53 -17.15 -7.51
N ALA A 6 -19.97 -16.90 -6.33
CA ALA A 6 -18.61 -16.43 -6.18
C ALA A 6 -17.64 -17.52 -6.66
N ARG A 7 -17.04 -17.31 -7.84
CA ARG A 7 -15.92 -18.16 -8.31
C ARG A 7 -14.71 -17.96 -7.38
N PRO A 8 -13.98 -19.03 -7.03
CA PRO A 8 -12.73 -18.93 -6.28
C PRO A 8 -11.69 -18.12 -7.07
N ALA A 9 -10.98 -17.24 -6.37
CA ALA A 9 -10.08 -16.24 -6.94
C ALA A 9 -8.84 -16.81 -7.64
N GLU A 10 -8.60 -18.12 -7.58
CA GLU A 10 -7.44 -18.77 -8.20
C GLU A 10 -7.65 -19.06 -9.70
N THR A 11 -8.89 -19.23 -10.16
CA THR A 11 -9.19 -19.55 -11.57
C THR A 11 -9.20 -18.35 -12.53
N LEU A 12 -9.09 -17.12 -12.04
CA LEU A 12 -9.24 -15.91 -12.89
C LEU A 12 -7.91 -15.29 -13.36
N LEU A 13 -6.79 -15.86 -12.93
CA LEU A 13 -5.44 -15.38 -13.30
C LEU A 13 -4.76 -16.20 -14.39
N ASP A 14 -5.33 -17.34 -14.81
CA ASP A 14 -4.81 -18.15 -15.91
C ASP A 14 -5.54 -17.87 -17.25
N ASP A 15 -6.70 -17.21 -17.20
CA ASP A 15 -7.52 -16.93 -18.40
C ASP A 15 -7.19 -15.58 -19.05
N THR A 16 -6.66 -14.61 -18.30
CA THR A 16 -6.31 -13.29 -18.87
C THR A 16 -5.07 -13.34 -19.77
N ASP A 17 -4.22 -14.35 -19.61
CA ASP A 17 -3.05 -14.57 -20.48
C ASP A 17 -3.41 -15.37 -21.75
N LYS A 18 -4.61 -15.97 -21.82
CA LYS A 18 -5.07 -16.76 -22.99
C LYS A 18 -5.96 -15.98 -23.95
N GLU A 19 -6.62 -14.91 -23.50
CA GLU A 19 -7.56 -14.15 -24.35
C GLU A 19 -6.91 -13.08 -25.24
N GLN A 20 -5.60 -12.84 -25.12
CA GLN A 20 -4.85 -11.95 -26.01
C GLN A 20 -4.17 -12.67 -27.19
N GLN A 21 -4.43 -13.98 -27.37
CA GLN A 21 -3.75 -14.82 -28.35
C GLN A 21 -4.73 -15.65 -29.21
N SER A 22 -5.81 -15.04 -29.71
CA SER A 22 -6.73 -15.71 -30.64
C SER A 22 -7.28 -14.76 -31.72
N ALA A 23 -6.37 -14.16 -32.50
CA ALA A 23 -6.69 -13.84 -33.89
C ALA A 23 -6.23 -15.01 -34.77
N PRO A 24 -7.10 -15.62 -35.60
CA PRO A 24 -6.72 -16.76 -36.43
C PRO A 24 -5.88 -16.27 -37.61
N PHE A 25 -4.56 -16.50 -37.54
CA PHE A 25 -3.70 -16.46 -38.72
C PHE A 25 -3.71 -17.84 -39.37
N ASP A 26 -4.45 -17.92 -40.47
CA ASP A 26 -4.38 -18.97 -41.47
C ASP A 26 -2.98 -18.96 -42.10
N ASN A 27 -2.22 -20.06 -42.01
CA ASN A 27 -1.08 -20.38 -42.88
C ASN A 27 -0.67 -21.86 -42.71
N GLY A 28 -0.55 -22.55 -43.85
CA GLY A 28 -0.42 -24.00 -44.00
C GLY A 28 0.88 -24.66 -43.50
N PRO A 29 1.12 -25.93 -43.91
CA PRO A 29 2.12 -26.78 -43.28
C PRO A 29 3.51 -26.49 -43.82
N THR A 30 4.44 -26.08 -42.97
CA THR A 30 5.88 -26.17 -43.29
C THR A 30 6.74 -26.40 -42.05
N ALA A 31 7.34 -27.58 -42.05
CA ALA A 31 8.66 -27.94 -41.51
C ALA A 31 9.06 -27.46 -40.11
N VAL A 32 9.09 -28.45 -39.20
CA VAL A 32 9.98 -28.59 -38.05
C VAL A 32 11.35 -27.96 -38.33
N THR A 33 11.69 -26.91 -37.59
CA THR A 33 13.08 -26.48 -37.39
C THR A 33 13.30 -26.13 -35.92
N SER A 34 14.04 -27.04 -35.27
CA SER A 34 15.02 -26.81 -34.20
C SER A 34 14.76 -25.66 -33.22
N GLU A 35 14.47 -26.06 -31.98
CA GLU A 35 14.67 -25.31 -30.74
C GLU A 35 16.02 -24.57 -30.75
N SER A 36 16.02 -23.28 -31.09
CA SER A 36 17.11 -22.39 -30.69
C SER A 36 16.79 -21.93 -29.27
N SER A 37 17.31 -22.67 -28.28
CA SER A 37 17.44 -22.20 -26.91
C SER A 37 18.31 -20.93 -26.91
N SER A 38 17.70 -19.76 -27.08
CA SER A 38 18.33 -18.51 -26.69
C SER A 38 18.32 -18.47 -25.17
N SER A 39 19.36 -19.06 -24.58
CA SER A 39 19.77 -18.80 -23.21
C SER A 39 20.11 -17.32 -23.12
N ASP A 40 19.09 -16.50 -22.88
CA ASP A 40 19.23 -15.06 -22.73
C ASP A 40 20.09 -14.83 -21.47
N PRO A 41 21.28 -14.23 -21.61
CA PRO A 41 22.29 -14.24 -20.57
C PRO A 41 21.82 -13.37 -19.41
N SER A 42 21.56 -14.01 -18.27
CA SER A 42 21.55 -13.36 -16.96
C SER A 42 20.79 -12.03 -16.93
N VAL A 43 19.46 -12.05 -17.06
CA VAL A 43 18.65 -10.99 -16.44
C VAL A 43 18.83 -11.18 -14.93
N THR A 44 19.93 -10.64 -14.41
CA THR A 44 20.07 -10.45 -12.97
C THR A 44 18.80 -9.73 -12.54
N PRO A 45 18.01 -10.29 -11.62
CA PRO A 45 16.96 -9.53 -10.99
C PRO A 45 17.69 -8.39 -10.31
N SER A 46 17.67 -7.21 -10.89
CA SER A 46 18.29 -6.07 -10.24
C SER A 46 17.25 -5.60 -9.25
N TRP A 47 17.40 -5.97 -7.98
CA TRP A 47 16.53 -5.49 -6.91
C TRP A 47 16.59 -3.94 -6.84
N TRP A 48 17.61 -3.37 -7.47
CA TRP A 48 17.84 -1.95 -7.76
C TRP A 48 16.91 -1.32 -8.83
N ARG A 49 16.17 -2.10 -9.63
CA ARG A 49 15.18 -1.59 -10.61
C ARG A 49 13.84 -1.21 -9.97
N GLY A 50 13.72 -1.30 -8.63
CA GLY A 50 12.58 -0.80 -7.87
C GLY A 50 12.31 0.67 -8.13
N HIS A 51 11.06 1.09 -7.94
CA HIS A 51 10.68 2.49 -8.09
C HIS A 51 11.04 3.30 -6.83
N TRP A 52 12.34 3.51 -6.63
CA TRP A 52 12.89 4.39 -5.60
C TRP A 52 12.53 5.85 -5.89
N SER A 53 11.35 6.29 -5.44
CA SER A 53 11.09 7.73 -5.34
C SER A 53 11.79 8.25 -4.08
N PRO A 54 12.50 9.40 -4.14
CA PRO A 54 13.07 10.02 -2.94
C PRO A 54 12.01 10.24 -1.84
N LEU A 55 10.76 10.54 -2.25
CA LEU A 55 9.62 10.69 -1.35
C LEU A 55 9.30 9.38 -0.59
N TRP A 56 9.32 8.25 -1.29
CA TRP A 56 9.09 6.95 -0.65
C TRP A 56 10.23 6.61 0.32
N VAL A 57 11.49 6.90 -0.04
CA VAL A 57 12.64 6.64 0.84
C VAL A 57 12.52 7.44 2.13
N VAL A 58 12.31 8.76 2.01
CA VAL A 58 12.17 9.63 3.18
C VAL A 58 10.97 9.23 4.02
N GLY A 59 9.82 8.97 3.39
CA GLY A 59 8.61 8.49 4.09
C GLY A 59 8.83 7.17 4.81
N THR A 60 9.53 6.21 4.18
CA THR A 60 9.84 4.90 4.76
C THR A 60 10.83 5.03 5.92
N LEU A 61 11.89 5.83 5.78
CA LEU A 61 12.84 6.08 6.87
C LEU A 61 12.16 6.73 8.06
N TYR A 62 11.27 7.70 7.82
CA TYR A 62 10.48 8.32 8.88
C TYR A 62 9.54 7.32 9.55
N LEU A 63 8.84 6.47 8.78
CA LEU A 63 8.02 5.39 9.33
C LEU A 63 8.87 4.42 10.17
N LEU A 64 10.05 4.03 9.72
CA LEU A 64 10.96 3.18 10.49
C LEU A 64 11.41 3.84 11.80
N LEU A 65 11.72 5.15 11.78
CA LEU A 65 12.02 5.90 13.00
C LEU A 65 10.83 5.89 13.96
N PHE A 66 9.62 6.14 13.44
CA PHE A 66 8.39 6.10 14.23
C PHE A 66 8.13 4.72 14.84
N ILE A 67 8.38 3.66 14.08
CA ILE A 67 8.29 2.26 14.52
C ILE A 67 9.25 1.99 15.68
N VAL A 68 10.50 2.43 15.54
CA VAL A 68 11.53 2.28 16.58
C VAL A 68 11.12 3.06 17.83
N TYR A 69 10.66 4.30 17.68
CA TYR A 69 10.16 5.11 18.78
C TYR A 69 9.00 4.42 19.51
N LEU A 70 7.97 3.97 18.80
CA LEU A 70 6.86 3.22 19.40
C LEU A 70 7.37 1.98 20.14
N GLY A 71 8.30 1.24 19.53
CA GLY A 71 8.95 0.04 20.09
C GLY A 71 9.64 0.26 21.44
N PHE A 72 10.33 1.38 21.61
CA PHE A 72 11.12 1.64 22.81
C PHE A 72 10.40 2.53 23.84
N ALA A 73 9.62 3.52 23.41
CA ALA A 73 9.01 4.51 24.29
C ALA A 73 7.66 4.06 24.87
N GLU A 74 6.89 3.23 24.15
CA GLU A 74 5.47 3.02 24.47
C GLU A 74 5.15 1.61 24.97
N PHE A 75 6.07 0.63 24.99
CA PHE A 75 5.75 -0.73 25.45
C PHE A 75 5.85 -0.94 26.97
N GLY A 76 6.19 0.11 27.75
CA GLY A 76 6.13 0.08 29.21
C GLY A 76 4.73 0.38 29.75
N HIS A 77 4.09 -0.59 30.43
CA HIS A 77 2.84 -0.43 31.22
C HIS A 77 1.59 0.10 30.48
N LYS A 78 1.49 -0.02 29.15
CA LYS A 78 0.28 0.39 28.42
C LYS A 78 -0.82 -0.67 28.42
N PRO A 79 -2.10 -0.28 28.25
CA PRO A 79 -3.19 -1.23 28.08
C PRO A 79 -2.95 -2.16 26.90
N ALA A 80 -3.34 -3.44 27.03
CA ALA A 80 -3.16 -4.45 25.98
C ALA A 80 -3.75 -4.03 24.62
N ALA A 81 -4.87 -3.29 24.61
CA ALA A 81 -5.47 -2.76 23.39
C ALA A 81 -4.57 -1.77 22.65
N PHE A 82 -3.86 -0.90 23.37
CA PHE A 82 -2.89 0.04 22.81
C PHE A 82 -1.70 -0.69 22.18
N ILE A 83 -1.18 -1.70 22.89
CA ILE A 83 -0.08 -2.55 22.41
C ILE A 83 -0.51 -3.25 21.12
N LEU A 84 -1.68 -3.88 21.11
CA LEU A 84 -2.22 -4.56 19.93
C LEU A 84 -2.40 -3.60 18.75
N HIS A 85 -3.01 -2.43 18.97
CA HIS A 85 -3.16 -1.39 17.94
C HIS A 85 -1.81 -0.97 17.36
N SER A 86 -0.81 -0.75 18.23
CA SER A 86 0.54 -0.33 17.81
C SER A 86 1.25 -1.39 16.98
N VAL A 87 1.14 -2.67 17.37
CA VAL A 87 1.71 -3.80 16.60
C VAL A 87 1.02 -3.95 15.23
N LEU A 88 -0.30 -3.78 15.18
CA LEU A 88 -1.05 -3.82 13.91
C LEU A 88 -0.71 -2.64 13.02
N ALA A 89 -0.57 -1.43 13.59
CA ALA A 89 -0.16 -0.22 12.87
C ALA A 89 1.24 -0.36 12.29
N LEU A 90 2.16 -0.92 13.07
CA LEU A 90 3.52 -1.26 12.64
C LEU A 90 3.49 -2.22 11.43
N ASN A 91 2.76 -3.33 11.55
CA ASN A 91 2.66 -4.31 10.48
C ASN A 91 2.07 -3.69 9.20
N PHE A 92 0.99 -2.91 9.35
CA PHE A 92 0.37 -2.17 8.26
C PHE A 92 1.35 -1.22 7.57
N CYS A 93 2.08 -0.41 8.33
CA CYS A 93 3.05 0.55 7.79
C CYS A 93 4.17 -0.14 7.00
N VAL A 94 4.73 -1.23 7.55
CA VAL A 94 5.77 -2.02 6.87
C VAL A 94 5.24 -2.64 5.58
N ALA A 95 4.05 -3.24 5.63
CA ALA A 95 3.43 -3.84 4.46
C ALA A 95 3.08 -2.80 3.38
N CYS A 96 2.60 -1.61 3.76
CA CYS A 96 2.35 -0.50 2.84
C CYS A 96 3.65 0.02 2.20
N ALA A 97 4.70 0.21 2.98
CA ALA A 97 6.01 0.64 2.46
C ALA A 97 6.54 -0.38 1.44
N ALA A 98 6.48 -1.67 1.77
CA ALA A 98 6.89 -2.76 0.89
C ALA A 98 6.06 -2.80 -0.40
N ASN A 99 4.74 -2.61 -0.32
CA ASN A 99 3.85 -2.65 -1.48
C ASN A 99 4.00 -1.43 -2.41
N LEU A 100 4.34 -0.25 -1.90
CA LEU A 100 4.53 0.95 -2.72
C LEU A 100 5.88 0.95 -3.48
N PHE A 101 6.86 0.17 -3.00
CA PHE A 101 8.18 0.03 -3.62
C PHE A 101 8.16 -0.56 -5.06
N HIS A 102 7.01 -1.02 -5.53
CA HIS A 102 6.91 -1.97 -6.63
C HIS A 102 7.08 -1.39 -8.04
N THR A 103 7.68 -2.25 -8.87
CA THR A 103 7.62 -2.19 -10.33
C THR A 103 7.15 -3.57 -10.83
N PRO A 104 6.24 -3.66 -11.83
CA PRO A 104 5.84 -4.94 -12.45
C PRO A 104 7.00 -5.78 -13.02
N SER A 105 8.21 -5.22 -13.11
CA SER A 105 9.38 -5.79 -13.77
C SER A 105 10.17 -6.84 -12.97
N HIS A 106 9.78 -7.18 -11.74
CA HIS A 106 10.55 -8.11 -10.88
C HIS A 106 10.14 -9.59 -11.04
N GLY A 107 9.26 -9.91 -11.99
CA GLY A 107 8.92 -11.28 -12.38
C GLY A 107 7.91 -12.00 -11.46
N PRO A 108 7.57 -13.27 -11.78
CA PRO A 108 6.50 -14.01 -11.13
C PRO A 108 6.66 -14.24 -9.60
N PRO A 109 7.86 -14.54 -9.06
CA PRO A 109 8.03 -14.71 -7.61
C PRO A 109 7.69 -13.45 -6.83
N TYR A 110 8.11 -12.29 -7.34
CA TYR A 110 7.85 -11.00 -6.71
C TYR A 110 6.36 -10.64 -6.74
N ARG A 111 5.67 -10.93 -7.84
CA ARG A 111 4.21 -10.76 -7.94
C ARG A 111 3.48 -11.54 -6.84
N LYS A 112 3.91 -12.77 -6.53
CA LYS A 112 3.34 -13.55 -5.43
C LYS A 112 3.55 -12.88 -4.08
N ILE A 113 4.78 -12.41 -3.82
CA ILE A 113 5.09 -11.68 -2.59
C ILE A 113 4.22 -10.43 -2.46
N HIS A 114 4.10 -9.63 -3.53
CA HIS A 114 3.26 -8.43 -3.55
C HIS A 114 1.80 -8.72 -3.16
N ILE A 115 1.22 -9.77 -3.74
CA ILE A 115 -0.16 -10.14 -3.45
C ILE A 115 -0.31 -10.53 -1.98
N TRP A 116 0.64 -11.33 -1.47
CA TRP A 116 0.65 -11.73 -0.06
C TRP A 116 0.83 -10.55 0.90
N THR A 117 1.82 -9.68 0.65
CA THR A 117 2.03 -8.47 1.45
C THR A 117 0.86 -7.50 1.32
N GLY A 118 0.21 -7.44 0.14
CA GLY A 118 -1.03 -6.73 -0.10
C GLY A 118 -2.15 -7.22 0.81
N TRP A 119 -2.39 -8.53 0.87
CA TRP A 119 -3.41 -9.10 1.75
C TRP A 119 -3.09 -8.85 3.22
N ILE A 120 -1.84 -9.00 3.64
CA ILE A 120 -1.42 -8.69 5.02
C ILE A 120 -1.70 -7.21 5.34
N ALA A 121 -1.38 -6.28 4.44
CA ALA A 121 -1.68 -4.85 4.61
C ALA A 121 -3.20 -4.59 4.74
N MET A 122 -4.00 -5.28 3.94
CA MET A 122 -5.46 -5.16 3.98
C MET A 122 -6.03 -5.60 5.34
N TRP A 123 -5.67 -6.81 5.79
CA TRP A 123 -6.14 -7.37 7.06
C TRP A 123 -5.61 -6.59 8.27
N SER A 124 -4.31 -6.29 8.31
CA SER A 124 -3.70 -5.51 9.39
C SER A 124 -4.28 -4.10 9.45
N GLY A 125 -4.51 -3.47 8.31
CA GLY A 125 -5.17 -2.17 8.24
C GLY A 125 -6.60 -2.22 8.79
N ALA A 126 -7.44 -3.16 8.38
CA ALA A 126 -8.79 -3.27 8.93
C ALA A 126 -8.78 -3.49 10.46
N ALA A 127 -7.86 -4.34 10.94
CA ALA A 127 -7.70 -4.60 12.36
C ALA A 127 -7.16 -3.37 13.13
N VAL A 128 -6.27 -2.57 12.54
CA VAL A 128 -5.77 -1.32 13.15
C VAL A 128 -6.89 -0.31 13.34
N VAL A 129 -7.79 -0.19 12.36
CA VAL A 129 -8.95 0.71 12.46
C VAL A 129 -9.91 0.22 13.54
N GLY A 130 -10.21 -1.08 13.56
CA GLY A 130 -11.08 -1.66 14.58
C GLY A 130 -10.56 -1.48 16.01
N THR A 131 -9.27 -1.75 16.23
CA THR A 131 -8.62 -1.53 17.54
C THR A 131 -8.53 -0.05 17.90
N GLY A 132 -8.31 0.84 16.92
CA GLY A 132 -8.31 2.29 17.13
C GLY A 132 -9.68 2.81 17.55
N PHE A 133 -10.75 2.38 16.88
CA PHE A 133 -12.12 2.74 17.26
C PHE A 133 -12.47 2.22 18.65
N PHE A 134 -12.11 0.97 18.93
CA PHE A 134 -12.28 0.41 20.28
C PHE A 134 -11.59 1.27 21.34
N MET A 135 -10.35 1.70 21.09
CA MET A 135 -9.63 2.57 22.02
C MET A 135 -10.31 3.93 22.18
N VAL A 136 -10.75 4.57 21.10
CA VAL A 136 -11.45 5.87 21.17
C VAL A 136 -12.78 5.75 21.93
N PHE A 137 -13.62 4.77 21.61
CA PHE A 137 -14.97 4.67 22.17
C PHE A 137 -15.04 3.99 23.53
N ARG A 138 -14.12 3.08 23.87
CA ARG A 138 -14.13 2.38 25.15
C ARG A 138 -13.08 2.93 26.13
N GLN A 139 -11.86 3.16 25.67
CA GLN A 139 -10.75 3.60 26.53
C GLN A 139 -10.54 5.11 26.54
N GLY A 140 -11.10 5.86 25.58
CA GLY A 140 -11.11 7.32 25.59
C GLY A 140 -11.86 7.93 26.77
N TYR A 141 -12.68 7.12 27.47
CA TYR A 141 -13.27 7.47 28.76
C TYR A 141 -12.31 7.32 29.95
N GLU A 142 -11.23 6.54 29.81
CA GLU A 142 -10.23 6.28 30.86
C GLU A 142 -8.91 7.03 30.64
N VAL A 143 -8.58 7.37 29.39
CA VAL A 143 -7.37 8.10 29.01
C VAL A 143 -7.78 9.39 28.32
N SER A 144 -7.35 10.56 28.84
CA SER A 144 -7.73 11.87 28.28
C SER A 144 -7.07 12.12 26.90
N ILE A 145 -7.62 11.50 25.85
CA ILE A 145 -7.20 11.74 24.47
C ILE A 145 -7.86 13.05 24.00
N SER A 146 -7.08 13.98 23.45
CA SER A 146 -7.62 15.24 22.91
C SER A 146 -8.63 14.98 21.79
N THR A 147 -9.64 15.85 21.67
CA THR A 147 -10.66 15.76 20.61
C THR A 147 -10.04 15.72 19.21
N THR A 148 -8.97 16.50 18.98
CA THR A 148 -8.23 16.51 17.71
C THR A 148 -7.58 15.17 17.40
N ALA A 149 -6.96 14.52 18.39
CA ALA A 149 -6.38 13.20 18.22
C ALA A 149 -7.46 12.14 17.95
N GLN A 150 -8.61 12.19 18.64
CA GLN A 150 -9.75 11.31 18.37
C GLN A 150 -10.26 11.47 16.93
N ASN A 151 -10.51 12.72 16.49
CA ASN A 151 -10.97 13.02 15.14
C ASN A 151 -9.97 12.59 14.08
N THR A 152 -8.67 12.75 14.35
CA THR A 152 -7.61 12.30 13.45
C THR A 152 -7.62 10.78 13.32
N PHE A 153 -7.72 10.04 14.43
CA PHE A 153 -7.82 8.58 14.40
C PHE A 153 -9.04 8.09 13.64
N ILE A 154 -10.22 8.66 13.91
CA ILE A 154 -11.46 8.27 13.25
C ILE A 154 -11.37 8.59 11.75
N GLY A 155 -11.00 9.82 11.40
CA GLY A 155 -10.92 10.28 10.02
C GLY A 155 -9.92 9.48 9.19
N THR A 156 -8.71 9.27 9.69
CA THR A 156 -7.66 8.51 8.98
C THR A 156 -8.02 7.03 8.88
N GLY A 157 -8.64 6.44 9.90
CA GLY A 157 -9.10 5.06 9.86
C GLY A 157 -10.23 4.82 8.85
N LEU A 158 -11.23 5.71 8.81
CA LEU A 158 -12.29 5.65 7.79
C LEU A 158 -11.73 5.84 6.38
N PHE A 159 -10.85 6.82 6.20
CA PHE A 159 -10.15 7.05 4.95
C PHE A 159 -9.39 5.79 4.50
N GLN A 160 -8.66 5.15 5.41
CA GLN A 160 -7.94 3.91 5.12
C GLN A 160 -8.86 2.81 4.59
N LEU A 161 -10.01 2.58 5.24
CA LEU A 161 -10.98 1.56 4.81
C LEU A 161 -11.54 1.86 3.42
N VAL A 162 -11.89 3.13 3.15
CA VAL A 162 -12.39 3.55 1.83
C VAL A 162 -11.34 3.29 0.75
N ILE A 163 -10.08 3.66 0.99
CA ILE A 163 -8.99 3.45 0.04
C ILE A 163 -8.74 1.95 -0.18
N GLN A 164 -8.75 1.15 0.88
CA GLN A 164 -8.60 -0.30 0.82
C GLN A 164 -9.68 -0.97 -0.03
N VAL A 165 -10.96 -0.61 0.17
CA VAL A 165 -12.07 -1.07 -0.67
C VAL A 165 -11.88 -0.61 -2.11
N GLY A 166 -11.47 0.65 -2.32
CA GLY A 166 -11.15 1.18 -3.64
C GLY A 166 -10.04 0.39 -4.34
N MET A 167 -9.00 -0.04 -3.63
CA MET A 167 -7.89 -0.82 -4.18
C MET A 167 -8.35 -2.21 -4.64
N ILE A 168 -9.22 -2.87 -3.86
CA ILE A 168 -9.87 -4.12 -4.27
C ILE A 168 -10.68 -3.86 -5.52
N TRP A 169 -11.48 -2.79 -5.53
CA TRP A 169 -12.35 -2.48 -6.65
C TRP A 169 -11.58 -2.20 -7.94
N ALA A 170 -10.51 -1.41 -7.86
CA ALA A 170 -9.66 -1.03 -8.98
C ALA A 170 -9.10 -2.26 -9.71
N ILE A 171 -8.70 -3.30 -8.97
CA ILE A 171 -8.15 -4.53 -9.55
C ILE A 171 -9.23 -5.53 -9.95
N ARG A 172 -10.20 -5.79 -9.07
CA ARG A 172 -11.17 -6.89 -9.26
C ARG A 172 -12.31 -6.57 -10.23
N TYR A 173 -12.72 -5.31 -10.28
CA TYR A 173 -13.86 -4.89 -11.08
C TYR A 173 -13.46 -3.97 -12.22
N ALA A 174 -12.56 -3.01 -11.98
CA ALA A 174 -12.13 -2.08 -13.01
C ALA A 174 -10.95 -2.58 -13.86
N GLY A 175 -10.20 -3.60 -13.40
CA GLY A 175 -9.02 -4.10 -14.10
C GLY A 175 -7.92 -3.05 -14.33
N ASN A 176 -7.88 -1.98 -13.53
CA ASN A 176 -7.08 -0.79 -13.79
C ASN A 176 -5.94 -0.64 -12.76
N VAL A 177 -4.73 -0.95 -13.20
CA VAL A 177 -3.50 -0.88 -12.38
C VAL A 177 -3.14 0.56 -12.02
N TRP A 178 -3.45 1.54 -12.88
CA TRP A 178 -3.19 2.96 -12.59
C TRP A 178 -4.01 3.44 -11.39
N TYR A 179 -5.32 3.12 -11.35
CA TYR A 179 -6.16 3.44 -10.20
C TYR A 179 -5.67 2.73 -8.93
N HIS A 180 -5.27 1.46 -9.03
CA HIS A 180 -4.72 0.74 -7.89
C HIS A 180 -3.46 1.41 -7.33
N MET A 181 -2.52 1.83 -8.19
CA MET A 181 -1.32 2.55 -7.78
C MET A 181 -1.66 3.90 -7.14
N MET A 182 -2.62 4.64 -7.71
CA MET A 182 -3.04 5.93 -7.19
C MET A 182 -3.55 5.77 -5.76
N LEU A 183 -4.44 4.80 -5.56
CA LEU A 183 -5.00 4.48 -4.25
C LEU A 183 -3.92 3.94 -3.28
N ALA A 184 -2.93 3.18 -3.77
CA ALA A 184 -1.79 2.78 -2.95
C ALA A 184 -0.95 3.99 -2.47
N CYS A 185 -0.79 5.03 -3.28
CA CYS A 185 -0.15 6.28 -2.86
C CYS A 185 -0.97 6.98 -1.76
N PHE A 186 -2.28 7.09 -1.94
CA PHE A 186 -3.18 7.62 -0.91
C PHE A 186 -3.11 6.82 0.40
N LEU A 187 -3.05 5.49 0.30
CA LEU A 187 -2.93 4.62 1.47
C LEU A 187 -1.61 4.85 2.22
N PHE A 188 -0.48 4.84 1.50
CA PHE A 188 0.82 5.01 2.13
C PHE A 188 1.02 6.42 2.70
N TYR A 189 0.87 7.46 1.88
CA TYR A 189 1.14 8.82 2.33
C TYR A 189 0.02 9.33 3.25
N GLY A 190 -1.25 9.12 2.88
CA GLY A 190 -2.39 9.67 3.63
C GLY A 190 -2.79 8.87 4.87
N ALA A 191 -2.78 7.53 4.81
CA ALA A 191 -3.26 6.69 5.91
C ALA A 191 -2.16 6.10 6.79
N ALA A 192 -0.93 5.93 6.29
CA ALA A 192 0.19 5.42 7.11
C ALA A 192 1.14 6.52 7.56
N LEU A 193 1.73 7.28 6.62
CA LEU A 193 2.76 8.27 6.92
C LEU A 193 2.22 9.46 7.70
N MET A 194 1.09 10.01 7.26
CA MET A 194 0.53 11.24 7.84
C MET A 194 0.14 11.12 9.32
N PRO A 195 -0.53 10.04 9.77
CA PRO A 195 -0.72 9.80 11.20
C PRO A 195 0.61 9.72 11.97
N ALA A 196 1.64 9.09 11.40
CA ALA A 196 2.97 9.04 12.02
C ALA A 196 3.62 10.42 12.09
N VAL A 197 3.49 11.27 11.05
CA VAL A 197 3.99 12.65 11.04
C VAL A 197 3.26 13.50 12.08
N ASN A 198 1.95 13.29 12.25
CA ASN A 198 1.17 13.95 13.30
C ASN A 198 1.62 13.60 14.72
N ARG A 199 2.49 12.58 14.87
CA ARG A 199 3.11 12.22 16.16
C ARG A 199 4.47 12.86 16.41
N MET A 200 5.01 13.65 15.47
CA MET A 200 6.31 14.33 15.67
C MET A 200 6.38 15.17 16.95
N PRO A 201 5.35 15.94 17.35
CA PRO A 201 5.44 16.76 18.55
C PRO A 201 5.70 15.92 19.79
N GLN A 202 5.07 14.75 19.88
CA GLN A 202 5.26 13.83 21.00
C GLN A 202 6.65 13.17 20.97
N ILE A 203 7.16 12.82 19.79
CA ILE A 203 8.49 12.20 19.61
C ILE A 203 9.63 13.17 19.96
N PHE A 204 9.50 14.44 19.55
CA PHE A 204 10.54 15.46 19.72
C PHE A 204 10.26 16.43 20.88
N HIS A 205 9.23 16.16 21.68
CA HIS A 205 8.80 16.99 22.81
C HIS A 205 8.48 18.45 22.43
N PHE A 206 7.91 18.67 21.23
CA PHE A 206 7.35 19.97 20.84
C PHE A 206 5.95 20.17 21.42
N PRO A 207 5.47 21.43 21.53
CA PRO A 207 4.09 21.69 21.91
C PRO A 207 3.10 21.00 20.97
N ASP A 208 2.23 20.15 21.54
CA ASP A 208 1.14 19.50 20.83
C ASP A 208 0.03 20.54 20.59
N SER A 209 0.01 21.11 19.38
CA SER A 209 -0.95 22.14 19.00
C SER A 209 -1.82 21.65 17.86
N ASP A 210 -3.11 21.99 17.90
CA ASP A 210 -4.04 21.68 16.81
C ASP A 210 -3.57 22.28 15.47
N ALA A 211 -2.85 23.41 15.52
CA ALA A 211 -2.22 24.05 14.37
C ALA A 211 -1.26 23.11 13.62
N PHE A 212 -0.57 22.20 14.33
CA PHE A 212 0.31 21.22 13.71
C PHE A 212 -0.47 20.22 12.84
N THR A 213 -1.60 19.72 13.34
CA THR A 213 -2.49 18.83 12.56
C THR A 213 -3.00 19.54 11.29
N PHE A 214 -3.41 20.82 11.41
CA PHE A 214 -3.86 21.61 10.25
C PHE A 214 -2.75 21.88 9.24
N ALA A 215 -1.50 22.05 9.68
CA ALA A 215 -0.35 22.24 8.79
C ALA A 215 0.06 20.96 8.05
N ILE A 216 -0.10 19.80 8.70
CA ILE A 216 0.29 18.52 8.12
C ILE A 216 -0.64 18.13 6.96
N LEU A 217 -1.95 18.33 7.07
CA LEU A 217 -2.94 17.95 6.03
C LEU A 217 -2.57 18.44 4.60
N PRO A 218 -2.25 19.74 4.39
CA PRO A 218 -1.73 20.22 3.11
C PRO A 218 -0.44 19.53 2.68
N LEU A 219 0.51 19.31 3.60
CA LEU A 219 1.77 18.62 3.31
C LEU A 219 1.51 17.19 2.80
N GLY A 220 0.61 16.46 3.43
CA GLY A 220 0.20 15.12 2.96
C GLY A 220 -0.37 15.14 1.55
N THR A 221 -1.26 16.10 1.27
CA THR A 221 -1.83 16.30 -0.07
C THR A 221 -0.73 16.57 -1.11
N ILE A 222 0.24 17.43 -0.78
CA ILE A 222 1.38 17.75 -1.64
C ILE A 222 2.24 16.51 -1.90
N LEU A 223 2.56 15.73 -0.86
CA LEU A 223 3.34 14.49 -0.98
C LEU A 223 2.63 13.46 -1.85
N ILE A 224 1.32 13.28 -1.66
CA ILE A 224 0.50 12.38 -2.49
C ILE A 224 0.53 12.84 -3.96
N TYR A 225 0.31 14.14 -4.21
CA TYR A 225 0.34 14.69 -5.56
C TYR A 225 1.69 14.42 -6.26
N PHE A 226 2.80 14.72 -5.60
CA PHE A 226 4.13 14.48 -6.19
C PHE A 226 4.42 12.99 -6.38
N ALA A 227 3.97 12.14 -5.45
CA ALA A 227 4.10 10.70 -5.61
C ALA A 227 3.32 10.20 -6.84
N ILE A 228 2.05 10.57 -6.96
CA ILE A 228 1.20 10.19 -8.12
C ILE A 228 1.84 10.70 -9.41
N ALA A 229 2.29 11.96 -9.46
CA ALA A 229 2.95 12.52 -10.64
C ALA A 229 4.23 11.74 -11.00
N TYR A 230 5.05 11.40 -10.01
CA TYR A 230 6.27 10.61 -10.21
C TYR A 230 5.98 9.21 -10.77
N TYR A 231 5.03 8.49 -10.15
CA TYR A 231 4.72 7.13 -10.57
C TYR A 231 3.88 7.06 -11.85
N SER A 232 3.05 8.06 -12.15
CA SER A 232 2.27 8.11 -13.41
C SER A 232 3.19 8.19 -14.62
N ARG A 233 4.25 9.02 -14.57
CA ARG A 233 5.29 9.08 -15.62
C ARG A 233 6.01 7.75 -15.85
N LYS A 234 5.98 6.85 -14.87
CA LYS A 234 6.58 5.52 -14.97
C LYS A 234 5.62 4.45 -15.49
N MET A 235 4.33 4.75 -15.55
CA MET A 235 3.30 3.86 -16.08
C MET A 235 2.84 4.23 -17.48
N GLU A 236 3.26 5.38 -18.02
CA GLU A 236 3.08 5.69 -19.44
C GLU A 236 3.77 4.58 -20.28
N PRO A 237 3.06 3.98 -21.25
CA PRO A 237 3.67 3.05 -22.19
C PRO A 237 4.85 3.77 -22.84
N ARG A 238 6.06 3.24 -22.69
CA ARG A 238 7.18 3.73 -23.51
C ARG A 238 6.80 3.41 -24.94
N GLU A 239 6.51 4.42 -25.74
CA GLU A 239 6.42 4.26 -27.17
C GLU A 239 7.71 3.58 -27.62
N VAL A 240 7.59 2.31 -28.03
CA VAL A 240 8.71 1.56 -28.56
C VAL A 240 8.96 2.24 -29.89
N GLY A 241 10.01 3.06 -29.95
CA GLY A 241 10.43 3.76 -31.16
C GLY A 241 10.50 2.74 -32.30
N THR A 242 9.58 2.91 -33.25
CA THR A 242 9.55 2.20 -34.53
C THR A 242 10.70 2.63 -35.41
#